data_AF-A0AAD5MND4-F1
#
_entry.id   AF-A0AAD5MND4-F1
#
_cell.length_a   1.000
_cell.length_b   1.000
_cell.length_c   1.000
_cell.angle_alpha   90.00
_cell.angle_beta   90.00
_cell.angle_gamma   90.00
#
_symmetry.space_group_name_H-M   'P 1'
#
loop_
_entity.id
_entity.type
_entity.pdbx_description
1 polymer ?
#
loop_
_entity_poly.entity_id
_entity_poly.type
_entity_poly.pdbx_seq_one_letter_code
_entity_poly.pdbx_strand_id
1 'polypeptide(L)'
;MSEELLRKFLDDIENEDGLLKKVKRKRTKSELQRDKVKEILAAASKGQIELPPEERFIVEEWGRPTSSDLSDKLAAQGFSLVEQVRATRPTDLMKRNLKYVRYMDKNVSWTRIKQRKL
;
A
#
# COMPACT_ATOMS: atom_id res chain seq x y z
N MET A 1 -42.05 -9.35 -17.75
CA MET A 1 -40.77 -8.79 -18.21
C MET A 1 -39.79 -9.95 -18.34
N SER A 2 -39.53 -10.40 -19.56
CA SER A 2 -38.69 -11.58 -19.81
C SER A 2 -37.22 -11.27 -19.56
N GLU A 3 -36.47 -12.25 -19.04
CA GLU A 3 -35.03 -12.14 -18.79
C GLU A 3 -34.24 -11.77 -20.05
N GLU A 4 -34.74 -12.17 -21.21
CA GLU A 4 -34.17 -11.85 -22.53
C GLU A 4 -34.18 -10.35 -22.83
N LEU A 5 -35.22 -9.63 -22.39
CA LEU A 5 -35.30 -8.18 -22.56
C LEU A 5 -34.30 -7.46 -21.64
N LEU A 6 -34.08 -7.98 -20.43
CA LEU A 6 -33.07 -7.43 -19.51
C LEU A 6 -31.65 -7.62 -20.05
N ARG A 7 -31.36 -8.77 -20.66
CA ARG A 7 -30.04 -9.02 -21.29
C ARG A 7 -29.81 -8.09 -22.48
N LYS A 8 -30.80 -7.93 -23.36
CA LYS A 8 -30.71 -6.97 -24.47
C LYS A 8 -30.49 -5.54 -23.97
N PHE A 9 -31.20 -5.14 -22.92
CA PHE A 9 -31.03 -3.80 -22.33
C PHE A 9 -29.64 -3.59 -21.73
N LEU A 10 -29.05 -4.62 -21.10
CA LEU A 10 -27.68 -4.57 -20.59
C LEU A 10 -26.64 -4.51 -21.72
N ASP A 11 -26.82 -5.31 -22.77
CA ASP A 11 -25.94 -5.32 -23.95
C ASP A 11 -26.01 -3.98 -24.71
N ASP A 12 -27.20 -3.37 -24.81
CA ASP A 12 -27.39 -2.08 -25.46
C ASP A 12 -26.78 -0.95 -24.62
N ILE A 13 -26.89 -0.98 -23.29
CA ILE A 13 -26.19 -0.03 -22.40
C ILE A 13 -24.67 -0.17 -22.53
N GLU A 14 -24.13 -1.38 -22.56
CA GLU A 14 -22.67 -1.58 -22.71
C GLU A 14 -22.14 -1.12 -24.09
N ASN A 15 -22.97 -1.16 -25.14
CA ASN A 15 -22.58 -0.76 -26.48
C ASN A 15 -22.84 0.73 -26.79
N GLU A 16 -23.91 1.34 -26.25
CA GLU A 16 -24.27 2.75 -26.48
C GLU A 16 -23.53 3.71 -25.54
N ASP A 17 -23.33 3.34 -24.26
CA ASP A 17 -22.37 4.06 -23.43
C ASP A 17 -21.00 3.72 -23.97
N GLY A 18 -20.46 4.60 -24.81
CA GLY A 18 -19.08 4.59 -25.28
C GLY A 18 -18.10 4.69 -24.13
N LEU A 19 -18.04 3.66 -23.26
CA LEU A 19 -17.01 3.34 -22.31
C LEU A 19 -15.80 2.86 -23.12
N LEU A 20 -15.32 3.84 -23.88
CA LEU A 20 -14.05 3.99 -24.55
C LEU A 20 -13.41 2.64 -24.77
N LYS A 21 -13.44 2.15 -26.02
CA LYS A 21 -12.34 1.36 -26.57
C LYS A 21 -11.08 1.92 -25.91
N LYS A 22 -10.55 1.21 -24.91
CA LYS A 22 -9.41 1.69 -24.13
C LYS A 22 -8.31 1.73 -25.14
N VAL A 23 -8.11 2.89 -25.77
CA VAL A 23 -7.03 3.10 -26.73
C VAL A 23 -5.82 2.70 -25.93
N LYS A 24 -5.21 1.57 -26.30
CA LYS A 24 -4.13 0.97 -25.53
C LYS A 24 -3.00 1.97 -25.59
N ARG A 25 -2.94 2.88 -24.60
CA ARG A 25 -1.83 3.79 -24.45
C ARG A 25 -0.62 2.89 -24.29
N LYS A 26 0.45 3.18 -25.04
CA LYS A 26 1.72 2.49 -24.81
C LYS A 26 2.07 2.71 -23.34
N ARG A 27 2.13 1.60 -22.58
CA ARG A 27 2.46 1.65 -21.16
C ARG A 27 3.86 2.24 -21.02
N THR A 28 4.04 3.08 -20.03
CA THR A 28 5.36 3.63 -19.73
C THR A 28 6.25 2.55 -19.12
N LYS A 29 7.58 2.68 -19.25
CA LYS A 29 8.53 1.72 -18.65
C LYS A 29 8.33 1.57 -17.14
N SER A 30 7.94 2.65 -16.47
CA SER A 30 7.66 2.66 -15.03
C SER A 30 6.37 1.90 -14.66
N GLU A 31 5.33 1.96 -15.49
CA GLU A 31 4.11 1.18 -15.30
C GLU A 31 4.41 -0.33 -15.38
N LEU A 32 5.20 -0.75 -16.37
CA LEU A 32 5.60 -2.15 -16.52
C LEU A 32 6.47 -2.64 -15.35
N GLN A 33 7.34 -1.79 -14.82
CA GLN A 33 8.13 -2.12 -13.63
C GLN A 33 7.25 -2.29 -12.39
N ARG A 34 6.25 -1.42 -12.21
CA ARG A 34 5.30 -1.52 -11.10
C ARG A 34 4.46 -2.79 -11.19
N ASP A 35 4.03 -3.16 -12.39
CA ASP A 35 3.26 -4.39 -12.61
C ASP A 35 4.08 -5.63 -12.25
N LYS A 36 5.36 -5.68 -12.67
CA LYS A 36 6.27 -6.77 -12.29
C LYS A 36 6.51 -6.87 -10.78
N VAL A 37 6.70 -5.74 -10.10
CA VAL A 37 6.88 -5.74 -8.63
C VAL A 37 5.62 -6.24 -7.94
N LYS A 38 4.43 -5.85 -8.39
CA LYS A 38 3.17 -6.37 -7.86
C LYS A 38 3.04 -7.88 -8.04
N GLU A 39 3.42 -8.38 -9.21
CA GLU A 39 3.42 -9.82 -9.49
C GLU A 39 4.35 -10.59 -8.55
N ILE A 40 5.57 -10.09 -8.33
CA ILE A 40 6.54 -10.68 -7.40
C ILE A 40 6.01 -10.66 -5.96
N LEU A 41 5.47 -9.52 -5.50
CA LEU A 41 4.89 -9.42 -4.16
C LEU A 41 3.69 -10.35 -3.97
N ALA A 42 2.84 -10.51 -5.01
CA ALA A 42 1.71 -11.43 -4.97
C ALA A 42 2.17 -12.90 -4.94
N ALA A 43 3.22 -13.26 -5.69
CA ALA A 43 3.80 -14.60 -5.66
C ALA A 43 4.48 -14.90 -4.31
N ALA A 44 5.17 -13.91 -3.73
CA ALA A 44 5.73 -14.00 -2.40
C ALA A 44 4.63 -14.15 -1.32
N SER A 45 3.51 -13.43 -1.44
CA SER A 45 2.33 -13.58 -0.57
C SER A 45 1.71 -14.97 -0.62
N LYS A 46 1.75 -15.61 -1.79
CA LYS A 46 1.32 -17.00 -1.96
C LYS A 46 2.36 -18.03 -1.50
N GLY A 47 3.52 -17.59 -1.00
CA GLY A 47 4.63 -18.46 -0.58
C GLY A 47 5.37 -19.16 -1.72
N GLN A 48 5.18 -18.71 -2.97
CA GLN A 48 5.83 -19.31 -4.15
C GLN A 48 7.27 -18.80 -4.35
N ILE A 49 7.58 -17.64 -3.78
CA ILE A 49 8.90 -17.00 -3.85
C ILE A 49 9.32 -16.64 -2.43
N GLU A 50 10.51 -17.07 -2.02
CA GLU A 50 11.08 -16.67 -0.74
C GLU A 50 11.70 -15.27 -0.86
N LEU A 51 11.16 -14.32 -0.10
CA LEU A 51 11.79 -13.01 0.04
C LEU A 51 12.94 -13.07 1.06
N PRO A 52 13.98 -12.23 0.87
CA PRO A 52 15.03 -12.03 1.87
C PRO A 52 14.41 -11.75 3.26
N PRO A 53 15.03 -12.21 4.36
CA PRO A 53 14.50 -12.02 5.72
C PRO A 53 14.21 -10.55 6.05
N GLU A 54 15.00 -9.64 5.51
CA GLU A 54 14.85 -8.20 5.67
C GLU A 54 13.58 -7.64 5.01
N GLU A 55 12.98 -8.33 4.04
CA GLU A 55 11.86 -7.86 3.21
C GLU A 55 10.55 -8.65 3.43
N ARG A 56 10.58 -9.73 4.23
CA ARG A 56 9.39 -10.56 4.52
C ARG A 56 8.23 -9.76 5.15
N PHE A 57 8.56 -8.72 5.92
CA PHE A 57 7.60 -7.82 6.55
C PHE A 57 6.67 -7.08 5.58
N ILE A 58 7.01 -7.01 4.29
CA ILE A 58 6.20 -6.36 3.26
C ILE A 58 4.97 -7.21 2.92
N VAL A 59 5.12 -8.52 3.01
CA VAL A 59 4.15 -9.51 2.60
C VAL A 59 3.42 -10.12 3.80
N GLU A 60 4.12 -10.30 4.91
CA GLU A 60 3.49 -10.71 6.16
C GLU A 60 2.50 -9.63 6.59
N GLU A 61 1.21 -9.97 6.55
CA GLU A 61 0.21 -9.19 7.28
C GLU A 61 0.68 -9.14 8.72
N TRP A 62 1.13 -7.97 9.16
CA TRP A 62 1.28 -7.69 10.58
C TRP A 62 -0.03 -8.14 11.21
N GLY A 63 0.02 -9.18 12.04
CA GLY A 63 -1.13 -9.63 12.80
C GLY A 63 -1.67 -8.42 13.52
N ARG A 64 -2.73 -7.81 12.96
CA ARG A 64 -3.41 -6.73 13.64
C ARG A 64 -3.87 -7.39 14.92
N PRO A 65 -3.48 -6.89 16.11
CA PRO A 65 -4.17 -7.33 17.30
C PRO A 65 -5.63 -7.06 17.02
N THR A 66 -6.43 -8.13 17.04
CA THR A 66 -7.89 -8.05 17.07
C THR A 66 -8.22 -6.89 17.98
N SER A 67 -8.91 -5.86 17.48
CA SER A 67 -9.10 -4.61 18.23
C SER A 67 -9.83 -4.81 19.57
N SER A 68 -10.37 -6.01 19.80
CA SER A 68 -10.94 -6.50 21.06
C SER A 68 -9.89 -6.94 22.11
N ASP A 69 -8.62 -7.10 21.74
CA ASP A 69 -7.54 -7.59 22.63
C ASP A 69 -6.66 -6.46 23.18
N LEU A 70 -7.12 -5.21 23.07
CA LEU A 70 -6.63 -4.12 23.93
C LEU A 70 -7.06 -4.46 25.36
N SER A 71 -6.22 -5.24 26.03
CA SER A 71 -6.66 -6.15 27.08
C SER A 71 -7.44 -5.45 28.19
N ASP A 72 -8.59 -6.02 28.57
CA ASP A 72 -9.36 -5.60 29.75
C ASP A 72 -8.48 -5.55 31.02
N LYS A 73 -7.40 -6.36 31.04
CA LYS A 73 -6.38 -6.39 32.09
C LYS A 73 -5.57 -5.08 32.20
N LEU A 74 -5.21 -4.46 31.07
CA LEU A 74 -4.50 -3.17 31.04
C LEU A 74 -5.42 -2.02 31.40
N ALA A 75 -6.69 -2.08 30.99
CA ALA A 75 -7.70 -1.13 31.42
C ALA A 75 -7.95 -1.23 32.94
N ALA A 76 -7.99 -2.44 33.50
CA ALA A 76 -8.09 -2.68 34.95
C ALA A 76 -6.85 -2.17 35.73
N GLN A 77 -5.69 -2.08 35.09
CA GLN A 77 -4.47 -1.48 35.66
C GLN A 77 -4.44 0.06 35.52
N GLY A 78 -5.46 0.67 34.90
CA GLY A 78 -5.57 2.12 34.73
C GLY A 78 -4.86 2.68 33.50
N PHE A 79 -4.33 1.83 32.60
CA PHE A 79 -3.72 2.31 31.36
C PHE A 79 -4.78 2.78 30.38
N SER A 80 -4.63 4.03 29.95
CA SER A 80 -5.49 4.60 28.91
C SER A 80 -5.28 3.91 27.57
N LEU A 81 -6.33 3.85 26.75
CA LEU A 81 -6.27 3.38 25.37
C LEU A 81 -5.11 4.02 24.57
N VAL A 82 -4.86 5.31 24.83
CA VAL A 82 -3.77 6.07 24.19
C VAL A 82 -2.40 5.52 24.59
N GLU A 83 -2.22 5.09 25.84
CA GLU A 83 -0.97 4.55 26.36
C GLU A 83 -0.72 3.14 25.85
N GLN A 84 -1.77 2.31 25.75
CA GLN A 84 -1.69 0.98 25.16
C GLN A 84 -1.26 1.06 23.68
N VAL A 85 -1.85 1.98 22.92
CA VAL A 85 -1.46 2.23 21.52
C VAL A 85 -0.01 2.73 21.42
N ARG A 86 0.47 3.54 22.38
CA ARG A 86 1.88 3.97 22.40
C ARG A 86 2.83 2.81 22.69
N ALA A 87 2.46 1.87 23.55
CA ALA A 87 3.28 0.70 23.89
C ALA A 87 3.44 -0.28 22.72
N THR A 88 2.43 -0.37 21.84
CA THR A 88 2.50 -1.22 20.63
C THR A 88 3.34 -0.62 19.50
N ARG A 89 3.69 0.68 19.57
CA ARG A 89 4.51 1.31 18.53
C ARG A 89 5.98 0.91 18.71
N PRO A 90 6.67 0.49 17.64
CA PRO A 90 8.09 0.17 17.73
C PRO A 90 8.87 1.40 18.20
N THR A 91 9.73 1.20 19.22
CA THR A 91 10.52 2.26 19.86
C THR A 91 11.44 3.00 18.89
N ASP A 92 11.80 2.32 17.79
CA ASP A 92 12.67 2.85 16.73
C ASP A 92 11.91 3.66 15.66
N LEU A 93 10.57 3.72 15.69
CA LEU A 93 9.78 4.45 14.69
C LEU A 93 10.16 5.94 14.61
N MET A 94 10.37 6.57 15.76
CA MET A 94 10.78 7.97 15.85
C MET A 94 12.17 8.18 15.23
N LYS A 95 13.10 7.27 15.50
CA LYS A 95 14.47 7.31 14.96
C LYS A 95 14.47 7.08 13.45
N ARG A 96 13.65 6.15 12.94
CA ARG A 96 13.45 5.91 11.50
C ARG A 96 12.84 7.12 10.80
N ASN A 97 11.84 7.77 11.41
CA ASN A 97 11.28 9.02 10.89
C ASN A 97 12.31 10.14 10.84
N LEU A 98 13.10 10.34 11.92
CA LEU A 98 14.17 11.33 11.93
C LEU A 98 15.24 11.05 10.85
N LYS A 99 15.63 9.79 10.66
CA LYS A 99 16.57 9.38 9.60
C LYS A 99 16.01 9.72 8.22
N TYR A 100 14.73 9.45 7.99
CA TYR A 100 14.07 9.74 6.73
C TYR A 100 13.94 11.25 6.46
N VAL A 101 13.53 12.04 7.45
CA VAL A 101 13.48 13.51 7.35
C VAL A 101 14.86 14.08 7.01
N ARG A 102 15.91 13.64 7.73
CA ARG A 102 17.29 14.05 7.45
C ARG A 102 17.77 13.65 6.05
N TYR A 103 17.35 12.49 5.55
CA TYR A 103 17.66 12.06 4.19
C TYR A 103 16.97 12.94 3.14
N MET A 104 15.70 13.25 3.36
CA MET A 104 14.93 14.14 2.48
C MET A 104 15.51 15.56 2.46
N ASP A 105 15.84 16.14 3.61
CA ASP A 105 16.46 17.46 3.70
C ASP A 105 17.78 17.53 2.92
N LYS A 106 18.62 16.50 3.05
CA LYS A 106 19.87 16.40 2.27
C LYS A 106 19.56 16.38 0.78
N ASN A 107 18.65 15.53 0.31
CA ASN A 107 18.38 15.40 -1.11
C ASN A 107 17.73 16.64 -1.74
N VAL A 108 16.88 17.36 -1.00
CA VAL A 108 16.28 18.64 -1.46
C VAL A 108 17.35 19.72 -1.66
N SER A 109 18.40 19.74 -0.83
CA SER A 109 19.53 20.66 -1.02
C SER A 109 20.32 20.34 -2.29
N TRP A 110 20.56 19.06 -2.59
CA TRP A 110 21.30 18.63 -3.79
C TRP A 110 20.54 18.90 -5.10
N THR A 111 19.22 18.73 -5.11
CA THR A 111 18.40 19.03 -6.30
C THR A 111 18.35 20.53 -6.57
N ARG A 112 18.25 21.36 -5.53
CA ARG A 112 18.27 22.83 -5.64
C ARG A 112 19.63 23.38 -6.11
N ILE A 113 20.74 22.76 -5.69
CA ILE A 113 22.09 23.12 -6.16
C ILE A 113 22.30 22.72 -7.62
N LYS A 114 21.82 21.54 -8.04
CA LYS A 114 21.91 21.11 -9.46
C LYS A 114 21.11 22.01 -10.40
N GLN A 115 19.94 22.51 -9.98
CA GLN A 115 19.13 23.42 -10.79
C GLN A 115 19.72 24.83 -10.93
N ARG A 116 20.60 25.28 -10.02
CA ARG A 116 21.30 26.57 -10.11
C ARG A 116 22.57 26.54 -10.96
N LYS A 117 23.07 25.35 -11.32
CA LYS A 117 24.28 25.14 -12.13
C LYS A 117 23.97 24.80 -13.60
N LEU A 118 22.69 24.74 -13.96
CA LEU A 118 22.18 24.71 -15.33
C LEU A 118 21.65 26.11 -15.67
#